data_AF-A0A3D5UXB8-F1
#
_entry.id   AF-A0A3D5UXB8-F1
#
_cell.length_a   1.000
_cell.length_b   1.000
_cell.length_c   1.000
_cell.angle_alpha   90.00
_cell.angle_beta   90.00
_cell.angle_gamma   90.00
#
_symmetry.space_group_name_H-M   'P 1'
#
loop_
_entity.id
_entity.type
_entity.pdbx_description
1 polymer ?
#
loop_
_entity_poly.entity_id
_entity_poly.type
_entity_poly.pdbx_seq_one_letter_code
_entity_poly.pdbx_strand_id
1 'polypeptide(L)' 'NAKFRRRFGRIEQKLAAAGKRPEDSTLEEMDALWDEAKEEERKT' A
#
# COMPACT_ATOMS: atom_id res chain seq x y z
N ASN A 1 10.89 -0.98 11.02
CA ASN A 1 9.51 -0.53 11.32
C ASN A 1 9.06 0.76 10.64
N ALA A 2 9.82 1.87 10.62
CA ALA A 2 9.34 3.13 10.01
C ALA A 2 8.96 3.03 8.52
N LYS A 3 9.77 2.34 7.70
CA LYS A 3 9.48 2.10 6.27
C LYS A 3 8.17 1.34 6.06
N PHE A 4 7.92 0.33 6.89
CA PHE A 4 6.68 -0.44 6.85
C PHE A 4 5.48 0.46 7.12
N ARG A 5 5.50 1.26 8.19
CA ARG A 5 4.41 2.18 8.52
C ARG A 5 4.11 3.18 7.40
N ARG A 6 5.15 3.72 6.74
CA ARG A 6 4.98 4.66 5.62
C ARG A 6 4.34 3.99 4.40
N ARG A 7 4.87 2.84 3.97
CA ARG A 7 4.34 2.11 2.81
C ARG A 7 2.94 1.57 3.08
N PHE A 8 2.73 0.99 4.25
CA PHE A 8 1.43 0.45 4.65
C PHE A 8 0.37 1.54 4.73
N GLY A 9 0.69 2.71 5.30
CA GLY A 9 -0.23 3.85 5.28
C GLY A 9 -0.57 4.32 3.86
N ARG A 10 0.36 4.19 2.90
CA ARG A 10 0.08 4.48 1.49
C ARG A 10 -0.82 3.44 0.84
N ILE A 11 -0.63 2.17 1.16
CA ILE A 11 -1.50 1.07 0.71
C ILE A 11 -2.91 1.27 1.27
N GLU A 12 -3.07 1.58 2.56
CA GLU A 12 -4.37 1.86 3.17
C GLU A 12 -5.10 3.01 2.48
N GLN A 13 -4.39 4.09 2.11
CA GLN A 13 -4.99 5.19 1.35
C GLN A 13 -5.51 4.75 -0.02
N LYS A 14 -4.75 3.90 -0.73
CA LYS A 14 -5.14 3.40 -2.07
C LYS A 14 -6.31 2.43 -1.98
N LEU A 15 -6.31 1.54 -0.99
CA LEU A 15 -7.42 0.64 -0.73
C LEU A 15 -8.68 1.41 -0.34
N ALA A 16 -8.56 2.40 0.54
CA ALA A 16 -9.68 3.27 0.92
C ALA A 16 -10.24 4.03 -0.30
N ALA A 17 -9.38 4.52 -1.19
CA ALA A 17 -9.82 5.15 -2.45
C ALA A 17 -10.56 4.16 -3.38
N ALA A 18 -10.22 2.87 -3.33
CA ALA A 18 -10.91 1.80 -4.03
C ALA A 18 -12.11 1.22 -3.25
N GLY A 19 -12.43 1.75 -2.07
CA GLY A 19 -13.50 1.25 -1.20
C GLY A 19 -13.22 -0.12 -0.58
N LYS A 20 -11.96 -0.55 -0.51
CA LYS A 20 -11.51 -1.82 0.05
C LYS A 20 -10.77 -1.61 1.37
N ARG A 21 -10.75 -2.65 2.22
CA ARG A 21 -9.88 -2.73 3.40
C ARG A 21 -8.76 -3.74 3.15
N PRO A 22 -7.60 -3.63 3.83
CA PRO A 22 -6.50 -4.59 3.69
C PRO A 22 -6.90 -6.05 3.88
N GLU A 23 -7.82 -6.32 4.81
CA GLU A 23 -8.37 -7.65 5.08
C GLU A 23 -9.29 -8.19 3.98
N ASP A 24 -9.84 -7.31 3.12
CA ASP A 24 -10.68 -7.66 1.98
C ASP A 24 -9.85 -7.80 0.69
N SER A 25 -8.55 -7.53 0.75
CA SER A 25 -7.63 -7.60 -0.38
C SER A 25 -6.84 -8.90 -0.40
N THR A 26 -6.50 -9.36 -1.60
CA THR A 26 -5.64 -10.55 -1.75
C THR A 26 -4.18 -10.19 -1.49
N LEU A 27 -3.36 -11.21 -1.23
CA LEU A 27 -1.92 -11.01 -1.10
C LEU A 27 -1.30 -10.42 -2.38
N GLU A 28 -1.81 -10.77 -3.57
CA GLU A 28 -1.32 -10.18 -4.82
C GLU A 28 -1.66 -8.69 -4.95
N GLU A 29 -2.88 -8.28 -4.55
CA GLU A 29 -3.26 -6.87 -4.51
C GLU A 29 -2.38 -6.08 -3.54
N MET A 30 -2.14 -6.65 -2.35
CA MET A 30 -1.29 -6.04 -1.33
C MET A 30 0.16 -5.90 -1.80
N ASP A 31 0.70 -6.90 -2.49
CA ASP A 31 2.08 -6.89 -3.01
C ASP A 31 2.24 -5.86 -4.14
N ALA A 32 1.27 -5.78 -5.07
CA ALA A 32 1.27 -4.78 -6.13
C ALA A 32 1.23 -3.34 -5.58
N LEU A 33 0.34 -3.08 -4.60
CA LEU A 33 0.24 -1.76 -3.96
C LEU A 33 1.51 -1.43 -3.14
N TRP A 34 2.16 -2.46 -2.59
CA TRP A 34 3.41 -2.30 -1.86
C TRP A 34 4.57 -1.90 -2.77
N ASP A 35 4.71 -2.53 -3.93
CA ASP A 35 5.72 -2.16 -4.91
C ASP A 35 5.48 -0.75 -5.45
N GLU A 36 4.23 -0.38 -5.72
CA GLU A 36 3.88 0.97 -6.13
C GLU A 36 4.24 2.01 -5.05
N ALA A 37 3.89 1.75 -3.78
CA ALA A 37 4.25 2.62 -2.66
C ALA A 37 5.78 2.74 -2.47
N LYS A 38 6.52 1.67 -2.73
CA LYS A 38 7.98 1.64 -2.69
C LYS A 38 8.59 2.47 -3.83
N GLU A 39 8.00 2.45 -5.01
CA GLU A 39 8.43 3.29 -6.14
C GLU A 39 8.14 4.77 -5.90
N GLU A 40 6.96 5.11 -5.38
CA GLU A 40 6.60 6.48 -5.00
C GLU A 40 7.56 7.03 -3.93
N GLU A 41 7.90 6.23 -2.91
CA GLU A 41 8.88 6.61 -1.87
C GLU A 41 10.28 6.88 -2.49
N ARG A 42 10.64 6.22 -3.59
CA ARG A 42 11.93 6.43 -4.27
C ARG A 42 11.94 7.66 -5.18
N LYS A 43 10.78 8.11 -5.65
CA LYS A 43 10.61 9.25 -6.56
C LYS A 43 10.42 10.58 -5.82
N THR A 44 10.22 10.53 -4.50
CA THR A 44 10.02 11.69 -3.60
C THR A 44 11.31 11.97 -2.84
#